data_AF-A0A9P5LB78-F1
#
_entry.id   AF-A0A9P5LB78-F1
#
_cell.length_a   1.000
_cell.length_b   1.000
_cell.length_c   1.000
_cell.angle_alpha   90.00
_cell.angle_beta   90.00
_cell.angle_gamma   90.00
#
_symmetry.space_group_name_H-M   'P 1'
#
loop_
_entity.id
_entity.type
_entity.pdbx_description
1 polymer ?
#
loop_
_entity_poly.entity_id
_entity_poly.type
_entity_poly.pdbx_seq_one_letter_code
_entity_poly.pdbx_strand_id
1 'polypeptide(L)'
;MSAQNSAGIQTLLDAEREASKIVQKAREFRTKRVREARDEAKQEIADYKSSKENEYKQFESEHSKGNKEAETEANREAEEQIKEIQAAGKKSQASVVKNLLTAVFDVKPVPPSAA
;
A
#
# COMPACT_ATOMS: atom_id res chain seq x y z
N MET A 1 -21.25 -56.88 61.95
CA MET A 1 -21.92 -56.68 60.64
C MET A 1 -22.13 -55.20 60.27
N SER A 2 -21.51 -54.22 60.94
CA SER A 2 -21.67 -52.78 60.63
C SER A 2 -20.46 -52.14 59.93
N ALA A 3 -19.23 -52.62 60.18
CA ALA A 3 -18.01 -52.04 59.61
C ALA A 3 -17.81 -52.30 58.10
N GLN A 4 -18.38 -53.38 57.55
CA GLN A 4 -18.34 -53.66 56.11
C GLN A 4 -19.26 -52.72 55.31
N ASN A 5 -20.36 -52.23 55.90
CA ASN A 5 -21.25 -51.26 55.25
C ASN A 5 -20.63 -49.85 55.20
N SER A 6 -19.87 -49.44 56.21
CA SER A 6 -19.21 -48.12 56.21
C SER A 6 -18.03 -48.05 55.23
N ALA A 7 -17.25 -49.14 55.08
CA ALA A 7 -16.13 -49.19 54.14
C ALA A 7 -16.57 -49.15 52.66
N GLY A 8 -17.68 -49.84 52.32
CA GLY A 8 -18.25 -49.81 50.97
C GLY A 8 -18.80 -48.44 50.60
N ILE A 9 -19.52 -47.78 51.52
CA ILE A 9 -20.04 -46.42 51.32
C ILE A 9 -18.89 -45.41 51.13
N GLN A 10 -17.82 -45.53 51.92
CA GLN A 10 -16.66 -44.65 51.79
C GLN A 10 -16.00 -44.77 50.41
N THR A 11 -15.88 -46.00 49.90
CA THR A 11 -15.32 -46.27 48.57
C THR A 11 -16.18 -45.64 47.46
N LEU A 12 -17.51 -45.70 47.59
CA LEU A 12 -18.42 -45.07 46.64
C LEU A 12 -18.34 -43.54 46.68
N LEU A 13 -18.23 -42.94 47.88
CA LEU A 13 -18.06 -41.50 48.04
C LEU A 13 -16.73 -41.00 47.44
N ASP A 14 -15.66 -41.77 47.60
CA ASP A 14 -14.37 -41.43 47.01
C ASP A 14 -14.40 -41.57 45.47
N ALA A 15 -15.07 -42.61 44.95
CA ALA A 15 -15.30 -42.75 43.52
C ALA A 15 -16.14 -41.61 42.93
N GLU A 16 -17.18 -41.14 43.64
CA GLU A 16 -18.01 -40.00 43.23
C GLU A 16 -17.20 -38.69 43.19
N ARG A 17 -16.31 -38.48 44.16
CA ARG A 17 -15.40 -37.34 44.17
C ARG A 17 -14.42 -37.37 43.01
N GLU A 18 -13.83 -38.52 42.70
CA GLU A 18 -12.91 -38.66 41.57
C GLU A 18 -13.64 -38.49 40.23
N ALA A 19 -14.82 -39.06 40.07
CA ALA A 19 -15.66 -38.84 38.89
C ALA A 19 -15.99 -37.34 38.71
N SER A 20 -16.37 -36.65 39.79
CA SER A 20 -16.65 -35.21 39.78
C SER A 20 -15.42 -34.39 39.36
N LYS A 21 -14.23 -34.72 39.88
CA LYS A 21 -12.97 -34.08 39.48
C LYS A 21 -12.65 -34.29 38.00
N ILE A 22 -12.87 -35.49 37.47
CA ILE A 22 -12.65 -35.81 36.05
C ILE A 22 -13.54 -34.93 35.17
N VAL A 23 -14.83 -34.84 35.51
CA VAL A 23 -15.78 -34.00 34.76
C VAL A 23 -15.41 -32.52 34.84
N GLN A 24 -15.00 -32.03 36.02
CA GLN A 24 -14.59 -30.64 36.20
C GLN A 24 -13.35 -30.30 35.36
N LYS A 25 -12.31 -31.15 35.41
CA LYS A 25 -11.11 -31.01 34.56
C LYS A 25 -11.46 -31.01 33.08
N ALA A 26 -12.38 -31.86 32.63
CA ALA A 26 -12.81 -31.89 31.24
C ALA A 26 -13.52 -30.57 30.82
N ARG A 27 -14.35 -29.99 31.69
CA ARG A 27 -15.02 -28.70 31.45
C ARG A 27 -14.03 -27.54 31.40
N GLU A 28 -13.07 -27.52 32.31
CA GLU A 28 -11.98 -26.53 32.33
C GLU A 28 -11.12 -26.63 31.07
N PHE A 29 -10.71 -27.84 30.70
CA PHE A 29 -9.95 -28.10 29.48
C PHE A 29 -10.69 -27.61 28.23
N ARG A 30 -11.99 -27.92 28.10
CA ARG A 30 -12.81 -27.43 26.99
C ARG A 30 -12.84 -25.90 26.94
N THR A 31 -13.04 -25.26 28.09
CA THR A 31 -13.12 -23.79 28.17
C THR A 31 -11.77 -23.15 27.83
N LYS A 32 -10.67 -23.74 28.31
CA LYS A 32 -9.31 -23.32 28.00
C LYS A 32 -9.04 -23.42 26.49
N ARG A 33 -9.34 -24.57 25.88
CA ARG A 33 -9.17 -24.82 24.44
C ARG A 33 -9.94 -23.81 23.57
N VAL A 34 -11.16 -23.45 23.97
CA VAL A 34 -11.97 -22.44 23.25
C VAL A 34 -11.37 -21.04 23.37
N ARG A 35 -10.78 -20.68 24.53
CA ARG A 35 -10.09 -19.40 24.70
C ARG A 35 -8.81 -19.36 23.88
N GLU A 36 -7.98 -20.41 23.97
CA GLU A 36 -6.76 -20.55 23.18
C GLU A 36 -7.05 -20.42 21.69
N ALA A 37 -8.04 -21.13 21.16
CA ALA A 37 -8.42 -21.01 19.74
C ALA A 37 -8.86 -19.59 19.35
N ARG A 38 -9.56 -18.86 20.23
CA ARG A 38 -9.94 -17.46 19.98
C ARG A 38 -8.72 -16.54 19.98
N ASP A 39 -7.79 -16.75 20.89
CA ASP A 39 -6.62 -15.89 21.03
C ASP A 39 -5.59 -16.16 19.93
N GLU A 40 -5.39 -17.43 19.54
CA GLU A 40 -4.62 -17.83 18.36
C GLU A 40 -5.21 -17.21 17.08
N ALA A 41 -6.53 -17.29 16.86
CA ALA A 41 -7.17 -16.68 15.68
C ALA A 41 -7.01 -15.16 15.65
N LYS A 42 -7.10 -14.47 16.81
CA LYS A 42 -6.84 -13.02 16.88
C LYS A 42 -5.39 -12.69 16.55
N GLN A 43 -4.45 -13.51 17.02
CA GLN A 43 -3.03 -13.32 16.76
C GLN A 43 -2.73 -13.51 15.27
N GLU A 44 -3.27 -14.56 14.65
CA GLU A 44 -3.13 -14.78 13.21
C GLU A 44 -3.73 -13.64 12.38
N ILE A 45 -4.89 -13.11 12.79
CA ILE A 45 -5.48 -11.92 12.14
C ILE A 45 -4.58 -10.69 12.29
N ALA A 46 -4.00 -10.48 13.48
CA ALA A 46 -3.10 -9.35 13.72
C ALA A 46 -1.82 -9.45 12.89
N ASP A 47 -1.24 -10.65 12.81
CA ASP A 47 -0.04 -10.93 12.02
C ASP A 47 -0.33 -10.77 10.52
N TYR A 48 -1.47 -11.27 10.03
CA TYR A 48 -1.90 -11.07 8.64
C TYR A 48 -2.11 -9.58 8.32
N LYS A 49 -2.77 -8.83 9.22
CA LYS A 49 -2.97 -7.39 9.05
C LYS A 49 -1.63 -6.65 9.00
N SER A 50 -0.71 -6.96 9.92
CA SER A 50 0.63 -6.37 9.96
C SER A 50 1.41 -6.66 8.68
N SER A 51 1.38 -7.91 8.21
CA SER A 51 2.02 -8.32 6.96
C SER A 51 1.46 -7.55 5.77
N LYS A 52 0.13 -7.44 5.64
CA LYS A 52 -0.51 -6.69 4.55
C LYS A 52 -0.25 -5.20 4.62
N GLU A 53 -0.19 -4.62 5.82
CA GLU A 53 0.12 -3.20 5.99
C GLU A 53 1.58 -2.90 5.64
N ASN A 54 2.51 -3.80 5.96
CA ASN A 54 3.90 -3.69 5.54
C ASN A 54 4.06 -3.83 4.03
N GLU A 55 3.36 -4.78 3.39
CA GLU A 55 3.32 -4.92 1.94
C GLU A 55 2.75 -3.66 1.27
N TYR A 56 1.67 -3.11 1.83
CA TYR A 56 1.09 -1.86 1.35
C TYR A 56 2.05 -0.67 1.49
N LYS A 57 2.74 -0.53 2.63
CA LYS A 57 3.73 0.54 2.84
C LYS A 57 4.93 0.40 1.92
N GLN A 58 5.40 -0.83 1.68
CA GLN A 58 6.46 -1.08 0.70
C GLN A 58 5.99 -0.67 -0.70
N PHE A 59 4.81 -1.14 -1.11
CA PHE A 59 4.22 -0.78 -2.41
C PHE A 59 4.05 0.73 -2.56
N GLU A 60 3.55 1.42 -1.54
CA GLU A 60 3.41 2.88 -1.51
C GLU A 60 4.78 3.58 -1.61
N SER A 61 5.79 3.08 -0.90
CA SER A 61 7.15 3.64 -0.95
C SER A 61 7.84 3.43 -2.30
N GLU A 62 7.57 2.31 -2.96
CA GLU A 62 8.12 1.98 -4.28
C GLU A 62 7.39 2.75 -5.39
N HIS A 63 6.06 2.83 -5.33
CA HIS A 63 5.26 3.52 -6.34
C HIS A 63 5.23 5.04 -6.16
N SER A 64 5.36 5.56 -4.93
CA SER A 64 5.51 7.01 -4.75
C SER A 64 6.85 7.54 -5.29
N LYS A 65 7.89 6.70 -5.39
CA LYS A 65 9.15 7.06 -6.05
C LYS A 65 9.03 7.14 -7.56
N GLY A 66 8.17 6.31 -8.16
CA GLY A 66 7.95 6.31 -9.61
C GLY A 66 7.54 7.68 -10.16
N ASN A 67 6.79 8.48 -9.39
CA ASN A 67 6.40 9.82 -9.83
C ASN A 67 7.58 10.80 -9.89
N LYS A 68 8.52 10.70 -8.94
CA LYS A 68 9.73 11.56 -8.94
C LYS A 68 10.70 11.16 -10.04
N GLU A 69 10.90 9.87 -10.26
CA GLU A 69 11.78 9.38 -11.33
C GLU A 69 11.22 9.76 -12.71
N ALA A 70 9.91 9.59 -12.92
CA ALA A 70 9.23 10.03 -14.13
C ALA A 70 9.31 11.56 -14.33
N GLU A 71 9.12 12.35 -13.27
CA GLU A 71 9.26 13.81 -13.31
C GLU A 71 10.70 14.23 -13.64
N THR A 72 11.70 13.55 -13.06
CA THR A 72 13.12 13.85 -13.30
C THR A 72 13.51 13.54 -14.74
N GLU A 73 13.06 12.40 -15.28
CA GLU A 73 13.32 12.03 -16.68
C GLU A 73 12.60 12.97 -17.65
N ALA A 74 11.33 13.29 -17.40
CA ALA A 74 10.58 14.25 -18.21
C ALA A 74 11.23 15.65 -18.19
N ASN A 75 11.74 16.11 -17.04
CA ASN A 75 12.46 17.37 -16.96
C ASN A 75 13.79 17.33 -17.75
N ARG A 76 14.51 16.20 -17.70
CA ARG A 76 15.75 16.02 -18.48
C ARG A 76 15.48 16.09 -19.97
N GLU A 77 14.47 15.36 -20.45
CA GLU A 77 14.05 15.40 -21.86
C GLU A 77 13.58 16.79 -22.28
N ALA A 78 12.80 17.48 -21.43
CA ALA A 78 12.34 18.83 -21.69
C ALA A 78 13.51 19.83 -21.80
N GLU A 79 14.52 19.73 -20.92
CA GLU A 79 15.72 20.57 -20.99
C GLU A 79 16.53 20.32 -22.27
N GLU A 80 16.64 19.08 -22.71
CA GLU A 80 17.28 18.73 -23.98
C GLU A 80 16.53 19.35 -25.16
N GLN A 81 15.20 19.20 -25.22
CA GLN A 81 14.41 19.82 -26.28
C GLN A 81 14.45 21.35 -26.25
N ILE A 82 14.46 21.98 -25.06
CA ILE A 82 14.61 23.44 -24.94
C ILE A 82 15.96 23.88 -25.52
N LYS A 83 17.05 23.15 -25.25
CA LYS A 83 18.37 23.46 -25.81
C LYS A 83 18.37 23.34 -27.34
N GLU A 84 17.72 22.31 -27.89
CA GLU A 84 17.57 22.15 -29.34
C GLU A 84 16.76 23.28 -29.97
N ILE A 85 15.63 23.65 -29.38
CA ILE A 85 14.79 24.76 -29.84
C ILE A 85 15.56 26.08 -29.79
N GLN A 86 16.32 26.33 -28.72
CA GLN A 86 17.15 27.53 -28.61
C GLN A 86 18.26 27.56 -29.67
N ALA A 87 18.90 26.44 -29.96
CA ALA A 87 19.92 26.33 -31.00
C ALA A 87 19.33 26.57 -32.40
N ALA A 88 18.18 25.95 -32.69
CA ALA A 88 17.44 26.13 -33.94
C ALA A 88 16.96 27.58 -34.11
N GLY A 89 16.46 28.19 -33.01
CA GLY A 89 16.07 29.60 -32.95
C GLY A 89 17.24 30.53 -33.26
N LYS A 90 18.39 30.36 -32.59
CA LYS A 90 19.60 31.16 -32.87
C LYS A 90 20.08 31.03 -34.32
N LYS A 91 20.03 29.83 -34.89
CA LYS A 91 20.41 29.59 -36.29
C LYS A 91 19.47 30.28 -37.28
N SER A 92 18.17 30.26 -37.00
CA SER A 92 17.15 30.83 -37.90
C SER A 92 16.92 32.34 -37.68
N GLN A 93 17.29 32.87 -36.52
CA GLN A 93 17.07 34.28 -36.12
C GLN A 93 17.59 35.27 -37.17
N ALA A 94 18.82 35.10 -37.66
CA ALA A 94 19.41 36.00 -38.65
C ALA A 94 18.63 36.02 -39.97
N SER A 95 18.15 34.85 -40.42
CA SER A 95 17.34 34.74 -41.64
C SER A 95 15.96 35.36 -41.46
N VAL A 96 15.32 35.12 -40.31
CA VAL A 96 13.98 35.64 -40.02
C VAL A 96 14.03 37.17 -39.91
N VAL A 97 15.03 37.73 -39.21
CA VAL A 97 15.23 39.18 -39.10
C VAL A 97 15.46 39.80 -40.48
N LYS A 98 16.30 39.19 -41.32
CA LYS A 98 16.54 39.68 -42.69
C LYS A 98 15.25 39.66 -43.53
N ASN A 99 14.45 38.60 -43.45
CA ASN A 99 13.19 38.49 -44.19
C ASN A 99 12.16 39.52 -43.69
N LEU A 100 12.04 39.73 -42.38
CA LEU A 100 11.17 40.75 -41.79
C LEU A 100 11.57 42.16 -42.23
N LEU A 101 12.86 42.51 -42.14
CA LEU A 101 13.36 43.81 -42.60
C LEU A 101 13.09 44.00 -44.10
N THR A 102 13.34 42.97 -44.91
CA THR A 102 13.08 43.02 -46.35
C THR A 102 11.59 43.23 -46.64
N ALA A 103 10.69 42.54 -45.95
CA ALA A 103 9.24 42.71 -46.11
C ALA A 103 8.74 44.10 -45.66
N VAL A 104 9.35 44.69 -44.62
CA VAL A 104 8.99 46.03 -44.14
C VAL A 104 9.52 47.12 -45.08
N PHE A 105 10.71 46.94 -45.65
CA PHE A 105 11.31 47.89 -46.59
C PHE A 105 10.84 47.72 -48.05
N ASP A 106 10.31 46.56 -48.44
CA ASP A 106 9.66 46.31 -49.74
C ASP A 106 8.23 46.89 -49.74
N VAL A 107 8.15 48.22 -49.76
CA VAL A 107 6.87 48.91 -49.90
C VAL A 107 6.37 48.71 -51.32
N LYS A 108 5.34 47.87 -51.47
CA LYS A 108 4.54 47.71 -52.70
C LYS A 108 3.27 48.53 -52.56
N PRO A 109 3.29 49.83 -52.94
CA PRO A 109 2.08 50.65 -52.89
C PRO A 109 1.10 50.11 -53.92
N VAL A 110 0.00 49.54 -53.45
CA VAL A 110 -1.15 49.19 -54.29
C VAL A 110 -2.11 50.36 -54.21
N PRO A 111 -2.53 50.98 -55.33
CA PRO A 111 -3.57 51.99 -55.30
C PRO A 111 -4.84 51.37 -54.71
N PRO A 112 -5.55 52.05 -53.81
CA PRO A 112 -6.81 51.55 -53.29
C PRO A 112 -7.76 51.29 -54.47
N SER A 113 -8.26 50.06 -54.61
CA SER A 113 -9.27 49.78 -55.64
C SER A 113 -10.50 50.63 -55.33
N ALA A 114 -10.96 51.39 -56.33
CA ALA A 114 -12.11 52.26 -56.21
C ALA A 114 -13.32 51.52 -55.60
N ALA A 115 -14.05 52.24 -54.74
CA ALA A 115 -15.28 51.80 -54.10
C ALA A 115 -16.40 51.48 -55.11
#